data_AF-A0A7X6Y0G3-F1
#
_entry.id   AF-A0A7X6Y0G3-F1
#
_cell.length_a   1.000
_cell.length_b   1.000
_cell.length_c   1.000
_cell.angle_alpha   90.00
_cell.angle_beta   90.00
_cell.angle_gamma   90.00
#
_symmetry.space_group_name_H-M   'P 1'
#
loop_
_entity.id
_entity.type
_entity.pdbx_description
1 polymer ?
#
loop_
_entity_poly.entity_id
_entity_poly.type
_entity_poly.pdbx_seq_one_letter_code
_entity_poly.pdbx_strand_id
1 'polypeptide(L)'
;FSGIATIEDLLEEIVGNIYDEHDELDDFINKVTENTYIIDGLITIDDFNDKLPLGIHSDNTDSMGGFVIEMLGRVPVKGDTVFYRGHELKVQKMAGKRIKILKVIVDPSYFEDDNEEKFEEEKNDKNK
;
A
#
# COMPACT_ATOMS: atom_id res chain seq x y z
N PHE A 1 -7.43 -24.79 -9.76
CA PHE A 1 -6.59 -24.20 -10.81
C PHE A 1 -5.17 -24.14 -10.29
N SER A 2 -4.24 -24.75 -11.03
CA SER A 2 -2.79 -24.73 -10.80
C SER A 2 -2.33 -23.26 -10.77
N GLY A 3 -1.59 -22.80 -9.76
CA GLY A 3 -0.20 -23.21 -9.57
C GLY A 3 0.71 -22.52 -10.59
N ILE A 4 0.46 -21.25 -10.94
CA ILE A 4 1.52 -20.35 -11.37
C ILE A 4 1.90 -19.62 -10.09
N ALA A 5 2.94 -20.10 -9.42
CA ALA A 5 3.63 -19.27 -8.45
C ALA A 5 4.17 -18.09 -9.26
N THR A 6 3.61 -16.92 -9.04
CA THR A 6 4.08 -15.73 -9.74
C THR A 6 5.35 -15.25 -9.04
N ILE A 7 6.15 -14.38 -9.68
CA ILE A 7 7.38 -13.87 -9.05
C ILE A 7 7.05 -13.20 -7.69
N GLU A 8 5.84 -12.68 -7.55
CA GLU A 8 5.27 -12.09 -6.35
C GLU A 8 5.12 -13.09 -5.19
N ASP A 9 4.82 -14.37 -5.46
CA ASP A 9 4.74 -15.42 -4.43
C ASP A 9 6.13 -15.81 -3.92
N LEU A 10 7.12 -15.87 -4.81
CA LEU A 10 8.52 -16.10 -4.44
C LEU A 10 9.08 -14.92 -3.63
N LEU A 11 8.70 -13.70 -4.00
CA LEU A 11 9.03 -12.51 -3.22
C LEU A 11 8.33 -12.50 -1.86
N GLU A 12 7.12 -13.07 -1.71
CA GLU A 12 6.44 -13.16 -0.43
C GLU A 12 7.21 -14.03 0.58
N GLU A 13 7.79 -15.16 0.15
CA GLU A 13 8.64 -15.98 1.03
C GLU A 13 9.92 -15.25 1.42
N ILE A 14 10.53 -14.51 0.49
CA ILE A 14 11.75 -13.74 0.76
C ILE A 14 11.44 -12.60 1.73
N VAL A 15 10.40 -11.80 1.47
CA VAL A 15 10.00 -10.67 2.31
C VAL A 15 9.52 -11.13 3.68
N GLY A 16 8.75 -12.22 3.74
CA GLY A 16 8.29 -12.81 5.00
C GLY A 16 9.41 -13.36 5.88
N ASN A 17 10.55 -13.73 5.28
CA ASN A 17 11.76 -14.14 5.99
C ASN A 17 12.73 -12.97 6.29
N ILE A 18 12.64 -11.86 5.54
CA ILE A 18 13.50 -10.67 5.76
C ILE A 18 13.04 -9.87 6.97
N TYR A 19 11.73 -9.71 7.16
CA TYR A 19 11.17 -8.99 8.30
C TYR A 19 10.76 -10.01 9.37
N ASP A 20 11.65 -10.27 10.33
CA ASP A 20 11.36 -11.18 11.45
C ASP A 20 10.23 -10.58 12.31
N GLU A 21 9.51 -11.42 13.04
CA GLU A 21 8.43 -10.99 13.92
C GLU A 21 8.85 -10.12 15.10
N HIS A 22 10.16 -10.06 15.33
CA HIS A 22 10.84 -9.29 16.35
C HIS A 22 11.54 -8.04 15.81
N ASP A 23 11.65 -7.87 14.49
CA ASP A 23 12.23 -6.66 13.93
C ASP A 23 11.20 -5.54 14.07
N GLU A 24 11.49 -4.57 14.94
CA GLU A 24 10.79 -3.30 14.92
C GLU A 24 11.05 -2.68 13.55
N LEU A 25 9.97 -2.30 12.86
CA LEU A 25 10.08 -1.54 11.63
C LEU A 25 10.77 -0.20 12.01
N ASP A 26 12.08 -0.12 11.83
CA ASP A 26 12.88 1.10 12.09
C ASP A 26 12.29 2.32 11.38
N ASP A 27 11.59 2.06 10.26
CA ASP A 27 10.75 2.99 9.52
C ASP A 27 9.35 2.39 9.30
N PHE A 28 8.29 3.17 9.50
CA PHE A 28 6.90 2.74 9.27
C PHE A 28 6.60 2.29 7.81
N ILE A 29 7.49 2.61 6.86
CA ILE A 29 7.42 2.20 5.45
C ILE A 29 8.80 1.74 4.99
N ASN A 30 8.88 0.51 4.50
CA ASN A 30 10.08 -0.07 3.92
C ASN A 30 9.86 -0.43 2.45
N LYS A 31 10.74 0.02 1.58
CA LYS A 31 10.71 -0.30 0.15
C LYS A 31 11.34 -1.66 -0.11
N VAL A 32 10.60 -2.58 -0.71
CA VAL A 32 11.08 -3.92 -1.08
C VAL A 32 11.55 -3.95 -2.53
N THR A 33 10.74 -3.40 -3.43
CA THR A 33 11.04 -3.26 -4.87
C THR A 33 10.64 -1.87 -5.32
N GLU A 34 10.77 -1.55 -6.61
CA GLU A 34 10.37 -0.26 -7.17
C GLU A 34 8.93 0.14 -6.80
N ASN A 35 8.01 -0.83 -6.84
CA ASN A 35 6.57 -0.62 -6.68
C ASN A 35 5.99 -1.35 -5.46
N THR A 36 6.80 -2.10 -4.70
CA THR A 36 6.33 -2.87 -3.54
C THR A 36 6.92 -2.33 -2.24
N TYR A 37 6.04 -2.10 -1.27
CA TYR A 37 6.37 -1.56 0.04
C TYR A 37 5.76 -2.44 1.13
N ILE A 38 6.42 -2.46 2.29
CA ILE A 38 5.95 -3.09 3.52
C ILE A 38 5.78 -1.99 4.55
N ILE A 39 4.59 -1.91 5.15
CA ILE A 39 4.25 -0.85 6.10
C ILE A 39 3.68 -1.42 7.40
N ASP A 40 3.86 -0.67 8.50
CA ASP A 40 3.13 -0.94 9.75
C ASP A 40 1.64 -0.63 9.53
N GLY A 41 0.75 -1.52 9.95
CA GLY A 41 -0.69 -1.27 9.88
C GLY A 41 -1.15 -0.09 10.75
N LEU A 42 -0.34 0.36 11.72
CA LEU A 42 -0.60 1.54 12.53
C LEU A 42 -0.13 2.86 11.91
N ILE A 43 0.59 2.83 10.79
CA ILE A 43 0.98 4.09 10.12
C ILE A 43 -0.27 4.91 9.83
N THR A 44 -0.20 6.21 10.12
CA THR A 44 -1.31 7.10 9.81
C THR A 44 -1.47 7.25 8.31
N ILE A 45 -2.68 7.54 7.84
CA ILE A 45 -2.95 7.79 6.42
C ILE A 45 -2.16 9.01 5.95
N ASP A 46 -2.02 10.03 6.79
CA ASP A 46 -1.24 11.24 6.49
C ASP A 46 0.26 10.92 6.34
N ASP A 47 0.87 10.25 7.32
CA ASP A 47 2.29 9.84 7.25
C ASP A 47 2.56 8.88 6.08
N PHE A 48 1.57 8.04 5.76
CA PHE A 48 1.63 7.18 4.57
C PHE A 48 1.64 8.02 3.29
N ASN A 49 0.71 8.96 3.14
CA ASN A 49 0.60 9.80 1.96
C ASN A 49 1.79 10.74 1.77
N ASP A 50 2.43 11.20 2.85
CA ASP A 50 3.65 12.01 2.79
C ASP A 50 4.81 11.28 2.09
N LYS A 51 4.88 9.95 2.25
CA LYS A 51 5.89 9.09 1.63
C LYS A 51 5.42 8.49 0.29
N LEU A 52 4.14 8.15 0.20
CA LEU A 52 3.49 7.51 -0.94
C LEU A 52 2.16 8.22 -1.21
N PRO A 53 2.13 9.29 -2.02
CA PRO A 53 0.95 10.13 -2.23
C PRO A 53 -0.10 9.45 -3.12
N LEU A 54 -0.69 8.35 -2.63
CA LEU A 54 -1.65 7.51 -3.35
C LEU A 54 -3.10 8.02 -3.19
N GLY A 55 -3.29 9.18 -2.57
CA GLY A 55 -4.59 9.81 -2.38
C GLY A 55 -5.54 9.02 -1.47
N ILE A 56 -4.99 8.20 -0.57
CA ILE A 56 -5.78 7.42 0.38
C ILE A 56 -6.36 8.36 1.43
N HIS A 57 -7.65 8.21 1.74
CA HIS A 57 -8.35 8.99 2.75
C HIS A 57 -9.49 8.16 3.35
N SER A 58 -9.80 8.41 4.62
CA SER A 58 -10.97 7.86 5.29
C SER A 58 -11.47 8.83 6.36
N ASP A 59 -12.80 8.89 6.52
CA ASP A 59 -13.47 9.64 7.58
C ASP A 59 -13.62 8.82 8.89
N ASN A 60 -13.39 7.50 8.83
CA ASN A 60 -13.70 6.57 9.92
C ASN A 60 -12.46 6.06 10.65
N THR A 61 -11.28 6.25 10.08
CA THR A 61 -10.02 5.71 10.60
C THR A 61 -8.84 6.54 10.12
N ASP A 62 -7.87 6.74 11.01
CA ASP A 62 -6.66 7.50 10.72
C ASP A 62 -5.50 6.61 10.28
N SER A 63 -5.63 5.29 10.32
CA SER A 63 -4.53 4.34 10.02
C SER A 63 -4.76 3.53 8.75
N MET A 64 -3.67 3.14 8.09
CA MET A 64 -3.71 2.27 6.90
C MET A 64 -4.33 0.90 7.18
N GLY A 65 -4.04 0.31 8.35
CA GLY A 65 -4.65 -0.95 8.77
C GLY A 65 -6.15 -0.80 9.00
N GLY A 66 -6.59 0.30 9.62
CA GLY A 66 -8.01 0.59 9.76
C GLY A 66 -8.70 0.80 8.42
N PHE A 67 -8.06 1.51 7.47
CA PHE A 67 -8.58 1.73 6.12
C PHE A 67 -8.85 0.40 5.39
N VAL A 68 -7.91 -0.54 5.45
CA VAL A 68 -8.10 -1.88 4.86
C VAL A 68 -9.23 -2.66 5.55
N ILE A 69 -9.34 -2.57 6.88
CA ILE A 69 -10.45 -3.20 7.63
C ILE A 69 -11.79 -2.62 7.23
N GLU A 70 -11.87 -1.29 7.09
CA GLU A 70 -13.06 -0.57 6.64
C GLU A 70 -13.48 -1.04 5.24
N MET A 71 -12.55 -1.07 4.28
CA MET A 71 -12.82 -1.56 2.92
C MET A 71 -13.30 -3.02 2.89
N LEU A 72 -12.76 -3.87 3.77
CA LEU A 72 -13.18 -5.27 3.87
C LEU A 72 -14.52 -5.45 4.58
N GLY A 73 -14.92 -4.52 5.45
CA GLY A 73 -16.16 -4.60 6.25
C GLY A 73 -16.18 -5.75 7.27
N ARG A 74 -15.03 -6.37 7.57
CA ARG A 74 -14.89 -7.48 8.51
C ARG A 74 -13.49 -7.53 9.12
N VAL A 75 -13.32 -8.35 10.16
CA VAL A 75 -11.99 -8.66 10.68
C VAL A 75 -11.19 -9.39 9.58
N PRO A 76 -9.99 -8.90 9.21
CA PRO A 76 -9.19 -9.48 8.15
C PRO A 76 -8.45 -10.73 8.61
N VAL A 77 -7.98 -11.49 7.63
CA VAL A 77 -7.05 -12.61 7.80
C VAL A 77 -5.83 -12.39 6.90
N LYS A 78 -4.72 -13.07 7.21
CA LYS A 78 -3.54 -13.05 6.34
C LYS A 78 -3.92 -13.47 4.92
N GLY A 79 -3.44 -12.72 3.93
CA GLY A 79 -3.72 -12.94 2.52
C GLY A 79 -4.95 -12.20 1.99
N ASP A 80 -5.76 -11.58 2.85
CA ASP A 80 -6.81 -10.67 2.37
C ASP A 80 -6.20 -9.51 1.59
N THR A 81 -6.84 -9.14 0.49
CA THR A 81 -6.40 -8.06 -0.39
C THR A 81 -7.55 -7.13 -0.70
N VAL A 82 -7.28 -5.82 -0.68
CA VAL A 82 -8.17 -4.79 -1.22
C VAL A 82 -7.47 -4.01 -2.31
N PHE A 83 -8.23 -3.52 -3.28
CA PHE A 83 -7.73 -2.69 -4.37
C PHE A 83 -8.30 -1.28 -4.24
N TYR A 84 -7.43 -0.27 -4.26
CA TYR A 84 -7.81 1.13 -4.20
C TYR A 84 -7.06 1.91 -5.28
N ARG A 85 -7.80 2.51 -6.22
CA ARG A 85 -7.22 3.27 -7.35
C ARG A 85 -6.12 2.51 -8.12
N GLY A 86 -6.28 1.19 -8.29
CA GLY A 86 -5.29 0.33 -8.95
C GLY A 86 -4.20 -0.20 -8.03
N HIS A 87 -4.03 0.36 -6.83
CA HIS A 87 -3.06 -0.13 -5.84
C HIS A 87 -3.58 -1.34 -5.09
N GLU A 88 -2.70 -2.31 -4.84
CA GLU A 88 -2.99 -3.49 -4.04
C GLU A 88 -2.55 -3.28 -2.59
N LEU A 89 -3.46 -3.49 -1.64
CA LEU A 89 -3.17 -3.50 -0.20
C LEU A 89 -3.46 -4.91 0.33
N LYS A 90 -2.40 -5.67 0.60
CA LYS A 90 -2.46 -7.08 1.02
C LYS A 90 -2.06 -7.25 2.49
N VAL A 91 -2.89 -7.95 3.25
CA VAL A 91 -2.65 -8.26 4.67
C VAL A 91 -1.57 -9.33 4.80
N GLN A 92 -0.41 -8.96 5.33
CA GLN A 92 0.72 -9.87 5.52
C GLN A 92 0.74 -10.48 6.93
N LYS A 93 0.40 -9.68 7.95
CA LYS A 93 0.41 -10.14 9.35
C LYS A 93 -0.70 -9.49 10.17
N MET A 94 -1.35 -10.32 10.98
CA MET A 94 -2.32 -9.90 12.00
C MET A 94 -1.67 -9.90 13.38
N ALA A 95 -2.06 -8.96 14.23
CA ALA A 95 -1.76 -8.98 15.67
C ALA A 95 -3.08 -8.92 16.44
N GLY A 96 -3.66 -10.07 16.75
CA GLY A 96 -5.02 -10.15 17.27
C GLY A 96 -6.04 -9.73 16.20
N LYS A 97 -6.83 -8.68 16.46
CA LYS A 97 -7.85 -8.17 15.53
C LYS A 97 -7.39 -7.01 14.63
N ARG A 98 -6.15 -6.57 14.78
CA ARG A 98 -5.57 -5.48 13.96
C ARG A 98 -4.59 -6.05 12.93
N ILE A 99 -4.47 -5.35 11.81
CA ILE A 99 -3.40 -5.60 10.85
C ILE A 99 -2.12 -5.02 11.44
N LYS A 100 -1.06 -5.82 11.49
CA LYS A 100 0.27 -5.40 11.93
C LYS A 100 1.16 -5.04 10.74
N ILE A 101 1.07 -5.81 9.64
CA ILE A 101 1.88 -5.58 8.44
C ILE A 101 0.98 -5.62 7.21
N LEU A 102 1.11 -4.59 6.38
CA LEU A 102 0.53 -4.52 5.04
C LEU A 102 1.64 -4.55 3.99
N LYS A 103 1.38 -5.27 2.90
CA LYS A 103 2.11 -5.13 1.64
C LYS A 103 1.31 -4.20 0.75
N VAL A 104 1.97 -3.17 0.24
CA VAL A 104 1.42 -2.21 -0.71
C VAL A 104 2.10 -2.41 -2.05
N ILE A 105 1.34 -2.68 -3.11
CA ILE A 105 1.83 -2.72 -4.48
C ILE A 105 1.23 -1.52 -5.20
N VAL A 106 2.09 -0.57 -5.56
CA VAL A 106 1.73 0.64 -6.28
C VAL A 106 1.60 0.30 -7.76
N ASP A 107 0.57 0.85 -8.41
CA ASP A 107 0.41 0.72 -9.85
C ASP A 107 1.33 1.78 -10.47
N PRO A 108 2.36 1.40 -11.25
CA PRO A 108 3.29 2.37 -11.83
C PRO A 108 2.61 3.37 -12.77
N SER A 109 1.46 3.02 -13.37
CA SER A 109 0.72 3.94 -14.24
C SER A 109 0.07 5.10 -13.47
N TYR A 110 -0.08 4.98 -12.15
CA TYR A 110 -0.68 6.02 -11.31
C TYR A 110 0.09 7.35 -11.34
N PHE A 111 1.43 7.29 -11.47
CA PHE A 111 2.25 8.49 -11.58
C PHE A 111 2.41 9.01 -13.01
N GLU A 112 1.93 8.25 -14.01
CA GLU A 112 1.95 8.68 -15.41
C GLU A 112 0.79 9.62 -15.71
N ASP A 113 -0.40 9.36 -15.16
CA ASP A 113 -1.60 10.22 -15.32
C ASP A 113 -1.42 11.62 -14.73
N ASP A 114 -0.75 11.75 -13.57
CA ASP A 114 -0.51 13.03 -12.90
C ASP A 114 0.44 13.99 -13.68
N ASN A 115 1.18 13.45 -14.67
CA ASN A 115 2.03 14.25 -15.53
C ASN A 115 1.27 14.83 -16.73
N GLU A 116 0.20 14.20 -17.22
CA GLU A 116 -0.55 14.72 -18.38
C GLU A 116 -1.35 15.99 -18.04
N GLU A 117 -1.97 16.06 -16.85
CA GLU A 117 -2.76 17.24 -16.44
C GLU A 117 -1.90 18.51 -16.28
N LYS A 118 -0.64 18.39 -15.81
CA LYS A 118 0.27 19.54 -15.68
C LYS A 118 0.71 20.13 -17.02
N PHE A 119 0.76 19.33 -18.09
CA PHE A 119 1.11 19.82 -19.42
C PHE A 119 -0.03 20.59 -20.11
N GLU A 120 -1.28 20.42 -19.68
CA GLU A 120 -2.42 21.16 -20.22
C GLU A 120 -2.61 22.54 -19.56
N GLU A 121 -2.38 22.66 -18.24
CA GLU A 121 -2.47 23.95 -17.53
C GLU A 121 -1.40 24.96 -18.01
N GLU A 122 -0.15 24.53 -18.22
CA GLU A 122 0.92 25.42 -18.70
C GLU A 122 0.71 25.97 -20.12
N LYS A 123 -0.13 25.30 -20.94
CA LYS A 123 -0.46 25.78 -22.29
C LYS A 123 -1.56 26.84 -22.28
N ASN A 124 -2.43 26.85 -21.27
CA ASN A 124 -3.53 27.81 -21.17
C ASN A 124 -3.09 29.17 -20.60
N ASP A 125 -2.06 29.19 -19.75
CA ASP A 125 -1.52 30.46 -19.20
C ASP A 125 -0.63 31.25 -20.19
N LYS A 126 -0.11 30.62 -21.25
CA LYS A 126 0.72 31.30 -22.27
C LYS A 126 -0.09 31.97 -23.40
N ASN A 127 -1.42 31.87 -23.37
CA ASN A 127 -2.30 32.40 -24.41
C ASN A 127 -3.23 33.53 -23.91
N LYS A 128 -2.92 34.14 -22.76
CA LYS A 128 -3.63 35.31 -22.22
C LYS A 128 -2.74 36.55 -22.15
#